data_AF-A0A347VRA8-F1
#
_entry.id   AF-A0A347VRA8-F1
#
_cell.length_a   1.000
_cell.length_b   1.000
_cell.length_c   1.000
_cell.angle_alpha   90.00
_cell.angle_beta   90.00
_cell.angle_gamma   90.00
#
_symmetry.space_group_name_H-M   'P 1'
#
loop_
_entity.id
_entity.type
_entity.pdbx_description
1 polymer ?
#
loop_
_entity_poly.entity_id
_entity_poly.type
_entity_poly.pdbx_seq_one_letter_code
_entity_poly.pdbx_strand_id
1 'polypeptide(L)'
;MKIYNNFCSYLFFALLVFNALALLSSEFSHTFSQVFMLLSHDGRIFNLFSLIFVFVCVCFVCYSLITFYKTINRSVVDSISFITTLCFIVLMILVFLFFYLWNDFFHPDLSQDSIKNYTFLEYLRTTNFLLTLGCGVFLCICPLSYYILSLSLSVQNPYARVFLILKPDINTAIFTLAALSCHPFFSNIVSKYVDLSLLFIGAILLLRSLMLDSKAFRFYEYANMIFLSLIILCFIACSESMLRSNFYNAQTTLFTLALLSWCKQWTLNLHGVKMEI
;
A
#
# COMPACT_ATOMS: atom_id res chain seq x y z
N MET A 1 -5.13 21.82 9.66
CA MET A 1 -4.34 20.77 8.97
C MET A 1 -4.09 19.49 9.81
N LYS A 2 -4.65 19.32 11.02
CA LYS A 2 -4.56 18.06 11.80
C LYS A 2 -5.64 17.02 11.43
N ILE A 3 -6.83 17.46 11.00
CA ILE A 3 -7.98 16.58 10.71
C ILE A 3 -7.77 15.73 9.45
N TYR A 4 -7.13 16.28 8.41
CA TYR A 4 -6.81 15.54 7.18
C TYR A 4 -5.77 14.44 7.39
N ASN A 5 -4.99 14.49 8.47
CA ASN A 5 -3.89 13.53 8.63
C ASN A 5 -4.38 12.11 8.95
N ASN A 6 -5.61 11.98 9.47
CA ASN A 6 -6.08 10.74 10.10
C ASN A 6 -7.08 9.98 9.23
N PHE A 7 -7.53 10.54 8.09
CA PHE A 7 -8.54 9.91 7.24
C PHE A 7 -8.13 8.52 6.73
N CYS A 8 -6.89 8.36 6.24
CA CYS A 8 -6.40 7.07 5.78
C CYS A 8 -6.29 6.04 6.91
N SER A 9 -5.96 6.46 8.14
CA SER A 9 -5.94 5.57 9.31
C SER A 9 -7.34 5.12 9.73
N TYR A 10 -8.36 5.99 9.62
CA TYR A 10 -9.75 5.60 9.87
C TYR A 10 -10.27 4.64 8.80
N LEU A 11 -9.98 4.91 7.52
CA LEU A 11 -10.31 3.99 6.43
C LEU A 11 -9.62 2.63 6.60
N PHE A 12 -8.35 2.65 6.99
CA PHE A 12 -7.58 1.44 7.28
C PHE A 12 -8.22 0.63 8.40
N PHE A 13 -8.52 1.27 9.52
CA PHE A 13 -9.21 0.63 10.64
C PHE A 13 -10.55 0.03 10.21
N ALA A 14 -11.38 0.79 9.48
CA ALA A 14 -12.66 0.31 9.00
C ALA A 14 -12.48 -0.92 8.09
N LEU A 15 -11.63 -0.84 7.07
CA LEU A 15 -11.37 -1.94 6.14
C LEU A 15 -10.82 -3.18 6.86
N LEU A 16 -9.92 -3.01 7.81
CA LEU A 16 -9.38 -4.11 8.61
C LEU A 16 -10.47 -4.79 9.46
N VAL A 17 -11.27 -4.00 10.18
CA VAL A 17 -12.34 -4.55 11.02
C VAL A 17 -13.38 -5.26 10.16
N PHE A 18 -13.78 -4.68 9.03
CA PHE A 18 -14.70 -5.33 8.10
C PHE A 18 -14.13 -6.64 7.54
N ASN A 19 -12.85 -6.66 7.14
CA ASN A 19 -12.19 -7.89 6.68
C ASN A 19 -12.09 -8.96 7.77
N ALA A 20 -11.67 -8.58 8.97
CA ALA A 20 -11.56 -9.49 10.11
C ALA A 20 -12.91 -10.09 10.47
N LEU A 21 -13.95 -9.26 10.59
CA LEU A 21 -15.31 -9.72 10.91
C LEU A 21 -15.87 -10.61 9.80
N ALA A 22 -15.69 -10.24 8.53
CA ALA A 22 -16.15 -11.03 7.40
C ALA A 22 -15.47 -12.41 7.40
N LEU A 23 -14.15 -12.48 7.61
CA LEU A 23 -13.41 -13.74 7.67
C LEU A 23 -13.76 -14.60 8.88
N LEU A 24 -13.79 -14.02 10.07
CA LEU A 24 -14.19 -14.75 11.28
C LEU A 24 -15.62 -15.28 11.13
N SER A 25 -16.54 -14.47 10.61
CA SER A 25 -17.91 -14.91 10.36
C SER A 25 -17.99 -16.04 9.32
N SER A 26 -17.10 -16.02 8.32
CA SER A 26 -16.99 -17.07 7.31
C SER A 26 -16.54 -18.41 7.88
N GLU A 27 -15.64 -18.39 8.87
CA GLU A 27 -15.20 -19.60 9.56
C GLU A 27 -16.29 -20.16 10.49
N PHE A 28 -17.01 -19.29 11.22
CA PHE A 28 -17.99 -19.75 12.23
C PHE A 28 -19.37 -20.10 11.67
N SER A 29 -19.71 -19.67 10.45
CA SER A 29 -21.03 -19.96 9.89
C SER A 29 -21.03 -20.04 8.36
N HIS A 30 -21.60 -21.13 7.85
CA HIS A 30 -21.71 -21.37 6.42
C HIS A 30 -22.53 -20.29 5.69
N THR A 31 -23.55 -19.71 6.32
CA THR A 31 -24.35 -18.62 5.73
C THR A 31 -23.54 -17.32 5.63
N PHE A 32 -22.65 -17.09 6.58
CA PHE A 32 -21.76 -15.93 6.59
C PHE A 32 -20.50 -16.12 5.74
N SER A 33 -20.14 -17.35 5.36
CA SER A 33 -19.07 -17.61 4.39
C SER A 33 -19.29 -16.91 3.04
N GLN A 34 -20.56 -16.70 2.69
CA GLN A 34 -20.96 -15.97 1.50
C GLN A 34 -20.65 -14.47 1.59
N VAL A 35 -20.52 -13.89 2.78
CA VAL A 35 -20.29 -12.44 2.95
C VAL A 35 -18.88 -12.06 2.53
N PHE A 36 -17.86 -12.78 3.00
CA PHE A 36 -16.48 -12.50 2.56
C PHE A 36 -16.32 -12.77 1.07
N MET A 37 -16.87 -13.88 0.57
CA MET A 37 -16.89 -14.17 -0.87
C MET A 37 -17.58 -13.06 -1.66
N LEU A 38 -18.72 -12.52 -1.20
CA LEU A 38 -19.44 -11.45 -1.89
C LEU A 38 -18.64 -10.15 -1.93
N LEU A 39 -17.90 -9.83 -0.87
CA LEU A 39 -17.04 -8.65 -0.79
C LEU A 39 -15.81 -8.79 -1.70
N SER A 40 -15.23 -9.99 -1.75
CA SER A 40 -13.97 -10.27 -2.44
C SER A 40 -14.11 -10.75 -3.87
N HIS A 41 -15.31 -11.12 -4.32
CA HIS A 41 -15.52 -11.57 -5.69
C HIS A 41 -15.19 -10.44 -6.69
N ASP A 42 -14.67 -10.82 -7.85
CA ASP A 42 -14.28 -9.90 -8.92
C ASP A 42 -15.47 -9.01 -9.33
N GLY A 43 -15.18 -7.74 -9.62
CA GLY A 43 -16.18 -6.73 -9.99
C GLY A 43 -17.05 -6.22 -8.84
N ARG A 44 -16.69 -6.51 -7.57
CA ARG A 44 -17.49 -6.13 -6.39
C ARG A 44 -16.82 -5.04 -5.54
N ILE A 45 -17.12 -5.03 -4.25
CA ILE A 45 -16.87 -3.91 -3.34
C ILE A 45 -15.37 -3.61 -3.20
N PHE A 46 -14.51 -4.63 -3.08
CA PHE A 46 -13.06 -4.39 -2.99
C PHE A 46 -12.46 -3.85 -4.30
N ASN A 47 -12.91 -4.33 -5.47
CA ASN A 47 -12.46 -3.78 -6.74
C ASN A 47 -12.92 -2.34 -6.93
N LEU A 48 -14.16 -2.02 -6.53
CA LEU A 48 -14.67 -0.65 -6.53
C LEU A 48 -13.85 0.26 -5.61
N PHE A 49 -13.53 -0.16 -4.39
CA PHE A 49 -12.67 0.62 -3.49
C PHE A 49 -11.26 0.80 -4.04
N SER A 50 -10.67 -0.26 -4.60
CA SER A 50 -9.36 -0.17 -5.26
C SER A 50 -9.37 0.84 -6.40
N LEU A 51 -10.41 0.83 -7.25
CA LEU A 51 -10.59 1.77 -8.35
C LEU A 51 -10.72 3.22 -7.83
N ILE A 52 -11.54 3.44 -6.81
CA ILE A 52 -11.73 4.76 -6.18
C ILE A 52 -10.40 5.26 -5.59
N PHE A 53 -9.66 4.41 -4.87
CA PHE A 53 -8.39 4.80 -4.26
C PHE A 53 -7.35 5.17 -5.31
N VAL A 54 -7.19 4.36 -6.36
CA VAL A 54 -6.25 4.67 -7.45
C VAL A 54 -6.66 5.94 -8.20
N PHE A 55 -7.95 6.16 -8.45
CA PHE A 55 -8.44 7.40 -9.05
C PHE A 55 -8.05 8.63 -8.20
N VAL A 56 -8.25 8.55 -6.89
CA VAL A 56 -7.85 9.63 -5.97
C VAL A 56 -6.33 9.82 -5.94
N CYS A 57 -5.54 8.74 -6.02
CA CYS A 57 -4.08 8.83 -6.18
C CYS A 57 -3.71 9.62 -7.44
N VAL A 58 -4.31 9.29 -8.59
CA VAL A 58 -4.10 10.02 -9.85
C VAL A 58 -4.42 11.51 -9.66
N CYS A 59 -5.54 11.84 -9.02
CA CYS A 59 -5.88 13.24 -8.72
C CYS A 59 -4.82 13.93 -7.85
N PHE A 60 -4.29 13.27 -6.81
CA PHE A 60 -3.23 13.83 -5.96
C PHE A 60 -1.94 14.09 -6.75
N VAL A 61 -1.53 13.17 -7.63
CA VAL A 61 -0.33 13.34 -8.45
C VAL A 61 -0.52 14.43 -9.51
N CYS A 62 -1.69 14.52 -10.13
CA CYS A 62 -2.01 15.62 -11.04
C CYS A 62 -1.98 16.97 -10.30
N TYR A 63 -2.54 17.03 -9.09
CA TYR A 63 -2.50 18.23 -8.26
C TYR A 63 -1.06 18.61 -7.87
N SER A 64 -0.23 17.63 -7.49
CA SER A 64 1.18 17.87 -7.15
C SER A 64 1.97 18.41 -8.34
N LEU A 65 1.72 17.91 -9.56
CA LEU A 65 2.29 18.43 -10.80
C LEU A 65 1.88 19.88 -11.08
N ILE A 66 0.59 20.21 -10.97
CA ILE A 66 0.07 21.57 -11.20
C ILE A 66 0.66 22.55 -10.18
N THR A 67 0.68 22.16 -8.90
CA THR A 67 1.25 23.00 -7.83
C THR A 67 2.76 23.17 -7.97
N PHE A 68 3.47 22.18 -8.54
CA PHE A 68 4.87 22.33 -8.86
C PHE A 68 5.10 23.32 -9.99
N TYR A 69 4.35 23.19 -11.09
CA TYR A 69 4.47 24.06 -12.26
C TYR A 69 4.27 25.54 -11.89
N LYS A 70 3.29 25.83 -11.02
CA LYS A 70 3.02 27.20 -10.54
C LYS A 70 4.10 27.78 -9.64
N THR A 71 4.95 26.96 -9.03
CA THR A 71 5.98 27.39 -8.06
C THR A 71 7.39 27.33 -8.63
N ILE A 72 7.54 27.24 -9.96
CA ILE A 72 8.84 27.23 -10.61
C ILE A 72 9.53 28.59 -10.39
N ASN A 73 10.48 28.61 -9.45
CA ASN A 73 11.46 29.68 -9.31
C ASN A 73 12.74 29.28 -10.05
N ARG A 74 13.30 30.20 -10.84
CA ARG A 74 14.36 29.95 -11.85
C ARG A 74 15.69 29.43 -11.28
N SER A 75 15.90 29.41 -9.96
CA SER A 75 17.19 29.10 -9.33
C SER A 75 17.44 27.61 -9.06
N VAL A 76 16.50 26.70 -9.31
CA VAL A 76 16.64 25.25 -9.00
C VAL A 76 16.20 24.33 -10.16
N VAL A 77 16.54 24.71 -11.40
CA VAL A 77 16.06 24.03 -12.63
C VAL A 77 16.37 22.52 -12.65
N ASP A 78 17.55 22.11 -12.20
CA ASP A 78 17.98 20.71 -12.29
C ASP A 78 17.22 19.77 -11.34
N SER A 79 16.95 20.21 -10.11
CA SER A 79 16.14 19.41 -9.17
C SER A 79 14.66 19.39 -9.56
N ILE A 80 14.17 20.47 -10.18
CA ILE A 80 12.79 20.55 -10.67
C ILE A 80 12.56 19.53 -11.79
N SER A 81 13.46 19.45 -12.78
CA SER A 81 13.36 18.51 -13.90
C SER A 81 13.29 17.04 -13.43
N PHE A 82 14.12 16.67 -12.46
CA PHE A 82 14.12 15.31 -11.91
C PHE A 82 12.82 14.98 -11.17
N ILE A 83 12.33 15.87 -10.31
CA ILE A 83 11.08 15.64 -9.57
C ILE A 83 9.89 15.56 -10.53
N THR A 84 9.81 16.45 -11.54
CA THR A 84 8.72 16.40 -12.53
C THR A 84 8.74 15.11 -13.36
N THR A 85 9.94 14.62 -13.72
CA THR A 85 10.09 13.35 -14.43
C THR A 85 9.60 12.18 -13.58
N LEU A 86 9.98 12.16 -12.31
CA LEU A 86 9.52 11.14 -11.38
C LEU A 86 8.01 11.20 -11.15
N CYS A 87 7.43 12.40 -11.02
CA CYS A 87 5.98 12.56 -10.94
C CYS A 87 5.26 11.95 -12.15
N PHE A 88 5.80 12.19 -13.35
CA PHE A 88 5.23 11.67 -14.58
C PHE A 88 5.33 10.14 -14.65
N ILE A 89 6.45 9.55 -14.23
CA ILE A 89 6.60 8.10 -14.15
C ILE A 89 5.57 7.51 -13.18
N VAL A 90 5.42 8.09 -11.98
CA VAL A 90 4.41 7.64 -11.00
C VAL A 90 3.00 7.78 -11.56
N LEU A 91 2.70 8.87 -12.25
CA LEU A 91 1.41 9.06 -12.91
C LEU A 91 1.14 7.97 -13.95
N MET A 92 2.12 7.64 -14.79
CA MET A 92 1.98 6.58 -15.79
C MET A 92 1.72 5.21 -15.16
N ILE A 93 2.43 4.89 -14.07
CA ILE A 93 2.20 3.65 -13.30
C ILE A 93 0.79 3.62 -12.72
N LEU A 94 0.32 4.72 -12.12
CA LEU A 94 -1.02 4.81 -11.55
C LEU A 94 -2.13 4.73 -12.61
N VAL A 95 -1.94 5.36 -13.77
CA VAL A 95 -2.88 5.28 -14.89
C VAL A 95 -2.94 3.87 -15.45
N PHE A 96 -1.79 3.21 -15.62
CA PHE A 96 -1.75 1.80 -16.01
C PHE A 96 -2.49 0.90 -15.01
N LEU A 97 -2.23 1.08 -13.71
CA LEU A 97 -2.93 0.35 -12.65
C LEU A 97 -4.43 0.62 -12.67
N PHE A 98 -4.85 1.88 -12.89
CA PHE A 98 -6.26 2.24 -13.01
C PHE A 98 -6.94 1.50 -14.17
N PHE A 99 -6.34 1.50 -15.36
CA PHE A 99 -6.88 0.79 -16.51
C PHE A 99 -6.92 -0.72 -16.30
N TYR A 100 -5.90 -1.29 -15.65
CA TYR A 100 -5.88 -2.70 -15.29
C TYR A 100 -7.07 -3.06 -14.37
N LEU A 101 -7.25 -2.32 -13.27
CA LEU A 101 -8.35 -2.53 -12.33
C LEU A 101 -9.72 -2.24 -12.94
N TRP A 102 -9.82 -1.25 -13.83
CA TRP A 102 -11.03 -0.96 -14.59
C TRP A 102 -11.41 -2.15 -15.47
N ASN A 103 -10.45 -2.72 -16.19
CA ASN A 103 -10.71 -3.87 -17.05
C ASN A 103 -11.14 -5.09 -16.22
N ASP A 104 -10.48 -5.36 -15.10
CA ASP A 104 -10.87 -6.45 -14.19
C ASP A 104 -12.27 -6.23 -13.57
N PHE A 105 -12.65 -4.98 -13.30
CA PHE A 105 -13.99 -4.65 -12.78
C PHE A 105 -15.11 -4.87 -13.81
N PHE A 106 -14.91 -4.45 -15.07
CA PHE A 106 -15.95 -4.53 -16.11
C PHE A 106 -15.93 -5.83 -16.91
N HIS A 107 -14.80 -6.55 -16.93
CA HIS A 107 -14.62 -7.80 -17.67
C HIS A 107 -14.02 -8.92 -16.80
N PRO A 108 -14.70 -9.33 -15.72
CA PRO A 108 -14.18 -10.34 -14.79
C PRO A 108 -14.02 -11.74 -15.41
N ASP A 109 -14.76 -12.05 -16.49
CA ASP A 109 -14.71 -13.36 -17.14
C ASP A 109 -13.39 -13.61 -17.89
N LEU A 110 -12.62 -12.57 -18.19
CA LEU A 110 -11.32 -12.68 -18.87
C LEU A 110 -10.14 -12.93 -17.92
N SER A 111 -10.34 -12.78 -16.59
CA SER A 111 -9.30 -12.96 -15.57
C SER A 111 -9.37 -14.29 -14.81
N GLN A 112 -10.29 -15.20 -15.18
CA GLN A 112 -10.57 -16.48 -14.51
C GLN A 112 -9.52 -17.61 -14.69
N ASP A 113 -8.27 -17.30 -15.02
CA ASP A 113 -7.22 -18.29 -14.83
C ASP A 113 -6.98 -18.45 -13.33
N SER A 114 -7.45 -19.55 -12.76
CA SER A 114 -7.33 -19.83 -11.33
C SER A 114 -5.86 -19.80 -10.92
N ILE A 115 -5.45 -18.68 -10.30
CA ILE A 115 -4.09 -18.35 -9.84
C ILE A 115 -3.43 -19.49 -9.04
N LYS A 116 -4.25 -20.38 -8.46
CA LYS A 116 -3.85 -21.62 -7.78
C LYS A 116 -2.92 -22.51 -8.63
N ASN A 117 -2.94 -22.38 -9.96
CA ASN A 117 -2.17 -23.22 -10.88
C ASN A 117 -0.92 -22.54 -11.45
N TYR A 118 -0.62 -21.29 -11.11
CA TYR A 118 0.56 -20.63 -11.67
C TYR A 118 1.86 -21.26 -11.18
N THR A 119 2.74 -21.50 -12.14
CA THR A 119 4.15 -21.77 -11.86
C THR A 119 4.83 -20.50 -11.34
N PHE A 120 5.99 -20.64 -10.67
CA PHE A 120 6.75 -19.49 -10.16
C PHE A 120 7.08 -18.48 -11.27
N LEU A 121 7.45 -18.96 -12.45
CA LEU A 121 7.81 -18.11 -13.58
C LEU A 121 6.61 -17.30 -14.10
N GLU A 122 5.43 -17.92 -14.16
CA GLU A 122 4.19 -17.22 -14.53
C GLU A 122 3.81 -16.18 -13.48
N TYR A 123 3.96 -16.51 -12.19
CA TYR A 123 3.69 -15.58 -11.10
C TYR A 123 4.55 -14.30 -11.20
N LEU A 124 5.84 -14.41 -11.54
CA LEU A 124 6.74 -13.26 -11.69
C LEU A 124 6.28 -12.25 -12.77
N ARG A 125 5.49 -12.69 -13.75
CA ARG A 125 4.96 -11.84 -14.81
C ARG A 125 3.64 -11.18 -14.45
N THR A 126 3.00 -11.58 -13.35
CA THR A 126 1.71 -11.04 -12.94
C THR A 126 1.84 -9.60 -12.44
N THR A 127 0.78 -8.82 -12.67
CA THR A 127 0.61 -7.48 -12.10
C THR A 127 0.57 -7.50 -10.57
N ASN A 128 0.01 -8.57 -9.98
CA ASN A 128 -0.01 -8.78 -8.53
C ASN A 128 1.40 -8.89 -7.96
N PHE A 129 2.30 -9.65 -8.60
CA PHE A 129 3.70 -9.71 -8.18
C PHE A 129 4.37 -8.33 -8.25
N LEU A 130 4.17 -7.58 -9.34
CA LEU A 130 4.72 -6.23 -9.49
C LEU A 130 4.18 -5.27 -8.43
N LEU A 131 2.89 -5.37 -8.09
CA LEU A 131 2.26 -4.56 -7.05
C LEU A 131 2.82 -4.92 -5.66
N THR A 132 2.89 -6.22 -5.33
CA THR A 132 3.42 -6.72 -4.06
C THR A 132 4.89 -6.34 -3.88
N LEU A 133 5.73 -6.57 -4.89
CA LEU A 133 7.14 -6.21 -4.85
C LEU A 133 7.31 -4.70 -4.78
N GLY A 134 6.59 -3.95 -5.63
CA GLY A 134 6.63 -2.50 -5.67
C GLY A 134 6.24 -1.89 -4.33
N CYS A 135 5.06 -2.22 -3.81
CA CYS A 135 4.61 -1.68 -2.53
C CYS A 135 5.47 -2.18 -1.37
N GLY A 136 5.75 -3.48 -1.29
CA GLY A 136 6.55 -4.07 -0.22
C GLY A 136 7.96 -3.47 -0.12
N VAL A 137 8.65 -3.30 -1.24
CA VAL A 137 9.99 -2.72 -1.25
C VAL A 137 9.95 -1.21 -1.09
N PHE A 138 9.22 -0.48 -1.95
CA PHE A 138 9.28 0.99 -1.98
C PHE A 138 8.52 1.66 -0.82
N LEU A 139 7.38 1.11 -0.40
CA LEU A 139 6.53 1.73 0.64
C LEU A 139 6.81 1.21 2.05
N CYS A 140 7.50 0.07 2.19
CA CYS A 140 7.79 -0.52 3.50
C CYS A 140 9.30 -0.70 3.75
N ILE A 141 10.01 -1.51 2.96
CA ILE A 141 11.41 -1.86 3.27
C ILE A 141 12.36 -0.66 3.14
N CYS A 142 12.37 0.03 1.99
CA CYS A 142 13.21 1.19 1.76
C CYS A 142 13.06 2.29 2.83
N PRO A 143 11.85 2.76 3.16
CA PRO A 143 11.69 3.85 4.12
C PRO A 143 12.03 3.45 5.56
N LEU A 144 11.70 2.23 5.98
CA LEU A 144 12.06 1.75 7.32
C LEU A 144 13.57 1.54 7.45
N SER A 145 14.22 1.00 6.42
CA SER A 145 15.68 0.85 6.37
C SER A 145 16.37 2.20 6.45
N TYR A 146 15.86 3.19 5.71
CA TYR A 146 16.35 4.55 5.77
C TYR A 146 16.23 5.16 7.17
N TYR A 147 15.08 4.95 7.82
CA TYR A 147 14.82 5.44 9.17
C TYR A 147 15.79 4.84 10.20
N ILE A 148 16.03 3.53 10.13
CA ILE A 148 16.96 2.81 11.02
C ILE A 148 18.40 3.31 10.84
N LEU A 149 18.84 3.48 9.60
CA LEU A 149 20.22 3.86 9.30
C LEU A 149 20.54 5.31 9.66
N SER A 150 19.54 6.10 10.09
CA SER A 150 19.71 7.51 10.46
C SER A 150 20.58 8.28 9.46
N LEU A 151 20.47 7.94 8.17
CA LEU A 151 21.30 8.50 7.12
C LEU A 151 21.08 10.00 7.15
N SER A 152 22.09 10.74 7.60
CA SER A 152 22.08 12.20 7.61
C SER A 152 22.22 12.67 6.18
N LEU A 153 21.13 12.57 5.42
CA LEU A 153 21.06 13.05 4.07
C LEU A 153 21.23 14.57 4.11
N SER A 154 22.40 15.03 3.67
CA SER A 154 22.64 16.46 3.49
C SER A 154 21.63 17.01 2.49
N VAL A 155 20.87 18.02 2.90
CA VAL A 155 19.85 18.74 2.09
C VAL A 155 20.46 19.38 0.82
N GLN A 156 21.79 19.49 0.79
CA GLN A 156 22.56 19.98 -0.34
C GLN A 156 22.61 18.99 -1.52
N ASN A 157 22.44 17.68 -1.27
CA ASN A 157 22.42 16.69 -2.35
C ASN A 157 21.01 16.63 -3.00
N PRO A 158 20.87 16.81 -4.33
CA PRO A 158 19.58 16.78 -5.00
C PRO A 158 18.84 15.45 -4.82
N TYR A 159 19.55 14.32 -4.79
CA TYR A 159 18.95 13.01 -4.58
C TYR A 159 18.37 12.87 -3.17
N ALA A 160 19.10 13.38 -2.17
CA ALA A 160 18.65 13.41 -0.79
C ALA A 160 17.32 14.16 -0.63
N ARG A 161 17.21 15.32 -1.28
CA ARG A 161 15.99 16.13 -1.28
C ARG A 161 14.81 15.37 -1.87
N VAL A 162 15.02 14.64 -2.96
CA VAL A 162 13.95 13.86 -3.59
C VAL A 162 13.51 12.69 -2.70
N PHE A 163 14.46 12.00 -2.07
CA PHE A 163 14.14 10.95 -1.11
C PHE A 163 13.33 11.47 0.09
N LEU A 164 13.66 12.66 0.61
CA LEU A 164 12.88 13.29 1.68
C LEU A 164 11.46 13.65 1.23
N ILE A 165 11.29 14.10 -0.01
CA ILE A 165 9.97 14.41 -0.59
C ILE A 165 9.13 13.15 -0.73
N LEU A 166 9.71 12.07 -1.24
CA LEU A 166 9.01 10.80 -1.52
C LEU A 166 8.90 9.88 -0.31
N LYS A 167 9.49 10.26 0.83
CA LYS A 167 9.51 9.44 2.03
C LYS A 167 8.07 9.13 2.49
N PRO A 168 7.65 7.86 2.48
CA PRO A 168 6.39 7.44 3.07
C PRO A 168 6.43 7.56 4.60
N ASP A 169 5.26 7.69 5.21
CA ASP A 169 5.11 7.70 6.65
C ASP A 169 5.08 6.27 7.23
N ILE A 170 5.16 6.17 8.56
CA ILE A 170 5.11 4.89 9.28
C ILE A 170 3.77 4.19 9.04
N ASN A 171 2.65 4.93 8.97
CA ASN A 171 1.35 4.32 8.72
C ASN A 171 1.25 3.68 7.35
N THR A 172 1.83 4.28 6.30
CA THR A 172 1.93 3.67 4.97
C THR A 172 2.66 2.33 5.02
N ALA A 173 3.76 2.23 5.78
CA ALA A 173 4.46 0.97 5.98
C ALA A 173 3.58 -0.07 6.72
N ILE A 174 2.85 0.36 7.76
CA ILE A 174 1.90 -0.50 8.50
C ILE A 174 0.78 -1.00 7.58
N PHE A 175 0.20 -0.14 6.73
CA PHE A 175 -0.85 -0.52 5.78
C PHE A 175 -0.31 -1.51 4.74
N THR A 176 0.92 -1.31 4.29
CA THR A 176 1.61 -2.23 3.37
C THR A 176 1.84 -3.60 4.02
N LEU A 177 2.25 -3.64 5.29
CA LEU A 177 2.40 -4.88 6.04
C LEU A 177 1.06 -5.59 6.26
N ALA A 178 -0.01 -4.85 6.51
CA ALA A 178 -1.34 -5.42 6.59
C ALA A 178 -1.80 -6.02 5.25
N ALA A 179 -1.51 -5.35 4.13
CA ALA A 179 -1.75 -5.91 2.79
C ALA A 179 -0.95 -7.20 2.57
N LEU A 180 0.34 -7.21 2.90
CA LEU A 180 1.18 -8.42 2.82
C LEU A 180 0.66 -9.54 3.72
N SER A 181 0.10 -9.23 4.88
CA SER A 181 -0.50 -10.23 5.79
C SER A 181 -1.80 -10.83 5.26
N CYS A 182 -2.48 -10.16 4.33
CA CYS A 182 -3.72 -10.61 3.71
C CYS A 182 -3.44 -11.65 2.61
N HIS A 183 -2.74 -12.73 2.98
CA HIS A 183 -2.33 -13.80 2.08
C HIS A 183 -2.49 -15.17 2.75
N PRO A 184 -3.00 -16.21 2.05
CA PRO A 184 -3.15 -17.54 2.63
C PRO A 184 -1.81 -18.29 2.69
N PHE A 185 -1.03 -18.05 3.75
CA PHE A 185 0.34 -18.58 3.87
C PHE A 185 0.45 -20.10 4.01
N PHE A 186 -0.60 -20.79 4.48
CA PHE A 186 -0.60 -22.25 4.64
C PHE A 186 -1.02 -23.01 3.39
N SER A 187 -1.23 -22.30 2.28
CA SER A 187 -1.61 -22.88 0.99
C SER A 187 -0.41 -23.35 0.16
N ASN A 188 -0.65 -24.09 -0.92
CA ASN A 188 0.39 -24.44 -1.89
C ASN A 188 0.64 -23.36 -2.96
N ILE A 189 0.15 -22.13 -2.76
CA ILE A 189 0.32 -21.05 -3.72
C ILE A 189 1.76 -20.54 -3.69
N VAL A 190 2.36 -20.39 -4.86
CA VAL A 190 3.75 -19.99 -5.03
C VAL A 190 4.04 -18.57 -4.51
N SER A 191 3.08 -17.66 -4.62
CA SER A 191 3.18 -16.28 -4.14
C SER A 191 3.51 -16.17 -2.65
N LYS A 192 3.12 -17.18 -1.84
CA LYS A 192 3.30 -17.15 -0.38
C LYS A 192 4.73 -16.86 0.05
N TYR A 193 5.74 -17.33 -0.70
CA TYR A 193 7.14 -17.14 -0.32
C TYR A 193 7.57 -15.68 -0.43
N VAL A 194 7.11 -14.99 -1.46
CA VAL A 194 7.42 -13.58 -1.68
C VAL A 194 6.73 -12.73 -0.62
N ASP A 195 5.40 -12.87 -0.48
CA ASP A 195 4.60 -12.12 0.49
C ASP A 195 5.08 -12.35 1.93
N LEU A 196 5.38 -13.60 2.30
CA LEU A 196 5.86 -13.95 3.64
C LEU A 196 7.26 -13.37 3.92
N SER A 197 8.17 -13.43 2.95
CA SER A 197 9.53 -12.87 3.12
C SER A 197 9.48 -11.35 3.32
N LEU A 198 8.68 -10.64 2.52
CA LEU A 198 8.48 -9.19 2.64
C LEU A 198 7.80 -8.83 3.96
N LEU A 199 6.81 -9.62 4.39
CA LEU A 199 6.12 -9.43 5.67
C LEU A 199 7.11 -9.54 6.84
N PHE A 200 7.94 -10.58 6.89
CA PHE A 200 8.91 -10.75 7.96
C PHE A 200 9.98 -9.67 7.96
N ILE A 201 10.58 -9.36 6.80
CA ILE A 201 11.60 -8.32 6.70
C ILE A 201 11.02 -6.98 7.15
N GLY A 202 9.84 -6.60 6.62
CA GLY A 202 9.20 -5.34 6.97
C GLY A 202 8.76 -5.27 8.44
N ALA A 203 8.26 -6.37 9.02
CA ALA A 203 7.90 -6.43 10.44
C ALA A 203 9.12 -6.28 11.35
N ILE A 204 10.24 -6.94 11.03
CA ILE A 204 11.50 -6.78 11.76
C ILE A 204 11.99 -5.33 11.69
N LEU A 205 11.95 -4.71 10.51
CA LEU A 205 12.33 -3.31 10.34
C LEU A 205 11.40 -2.35 11.10
N LEU A 206 10.09 -2.62 11.13
CA LEU A 206 9.12 -1.81 11.87
C LEU A 206 9.32 -1.92 13.39
N LEU A 207 9.56 -3.12 13.91
CA LEU A 207 9.87 -3.31 15.33
C LEU A 207 11.20 -2.64 15.69
N ARG A 208 12.21 -2.76 14.82
CA ARG A 208 13.50 -2.11 15.04
C ARG A 208 13.39 -0.58 15.01
N SER A 209 12.60 0.00 14.10
CA SER A 209 12.39 1.45 14.06
C SER A 209 11.68 1.95 15.33
N LEU A 210 10.72 1.19 15.85
CA LEU A 210 10.06 1.48 17.13
C LEU A 210 11.03 1.49 18.31
N MET A 211 11.97 0.55 18.35
CA MET A 211 12.98 0.48 19.42
C MET A 211 13.99 1.62 19.37
N LEU A 212 14.35 2.09 18.17
CA LEU A 212 15.37 3.13 17.99
C LEU A 212 14.83 4.53 18.29
N ASP A 213 13.61 4.84 17.87
CA ASP A 213 13.02 6.17 18.05
C ASP A 213 11.50 6.09 18.29
N SER A 214 11.16 5.73 19.52
CA SER A 214 9.78 5.64 20.01
C SER A 214 9.01 6.97 19.97
N LYS A 215 9.71 8.11 19.81
CA LYS A 215 9.10 9.44 19.75
C LYS A 215 8.49 9.75 18.38
N ALA A 216 8.95 9.09 17.31
CA ALA A 216 8.33 9.26 15.99
C ALA A 216 6.96 8.57 15.88
N PHE A 217 6.71 7.57 16.73
CA PHE A 217 5.42 6.88 16.80
C PHE A 217 4.47 7.72 17.65
N ARG A 218 3.36 8.16 17.06
CA ARG A 218 2.27 8.84 17.77
C ARG A 218 1.16 7.83 18.02
N PHE A 219 0.09 8.30 18.65
CA PHE A 219 -1.05 7.47 19.04
C PHE A 219 -1.60 6.59 17.90
N TYR A 220 -1.73 7.15 16.69
CA TYR A 220 -2.28 6.41 15.54
C TYR A 220 -1.35 5.31 15.04
N GLU A 221 -0.03 5.53 15.05
CA GLU A 221 0.94 4.49 14.67
C GLU A 221 0.89 3.32 15.66
N TYR A 222 0.81 3.59 16.97
CA TYR A 222 0.63 2.54 17.98
C TYR A 222 -0.69 1.79 17.80
N ALA A 223 -1.81 2.49 17.60
CA ALA A 223 -3.10 1.86 17.36
C ALA A 223 -3.06 0.98 16.10
N ASN A 224 -2.49 1.48 14.99
CA ASN A 224 -2.38 0.73 13.74
C ASN A 224 -1.46 -0.50 13.88
N MET A 225 -0.41 -0.44 14.71
CA MET A 225 0.41 -1.63 15.00
C MET A 225 -0.36 -2.70 15.80
N ILE A 226 -1.21 -2.31 16.74
CA ILE A 226 -2.08 -3.26 17.46
C ILE A 226 -3.08 -3.88 16.49
N PHE A 227 -3.66 -3.11 15.58
CA PHE A 227 -4.54 -3.66 14.55
C PHE A 227 -3.80 -4.57 13.56
N LEU A 228 -2.55 -4.23 13.21
CA LEU A 228 -1.70 -5.09 12.39
C LEU A 228 -1.45 -6.45 13.07
N SER A 229 -1.15 -6.48 14.37
CA SER A 229 -0.93 -7.76 15.06
C SER A 229 -2.23 -8.58 15.13
N LEU A 230 -3.37 -7.95 15.42
CA LEU A 230 -4.67 -8.62 15.42
C LEU A 230 -5.04 -9.19 14.05
N ILE A 231 -4.82 -8.45 12.96
CA ILE A 231 -5.17 -8.92 11.63
C ILE A 231 -4.26 -10.06 11.15
N ILE A 232 -2.95 -10.00 11.47
CA ILE A 232 -2.03 -11.11 11.18
C ILE A 232 -2.54 -12.39 11.84
N LEU A 233 -2.93 -12.33 13.12
CA LEU A 233 -3.51 -13.48 13.83
C LEU A 233 -4.82 -13.95 13.19
N CYS A 234 -5.69 -13.02 12.79
CA CYS A 234 -6.96 -13.32 12.14
C CYS A 234 -6.75 -14.05 10.80
N PHE A 235 -5.85 -13.56 9.94
CA PHE A 235 -5.58 -14.16 8.62
C PHE A 235 -4.87 -15.52 8.74
N ILE A 236 -3.97 -15.68 9.71
CA ILE A 236 -3.37 -16.98 10.04
C ILE A 236 -4.46 -17.98 10.44
N ALA A 237 -5.40 -17.58 11.30
CA ALA A 237 -6.48 -18.44 11.76
C ALA A 237 -7.51 -18.77 10.67
N CYS A 238 -7.74 -17.87 9.71
CA CYS A 238 -8.77 -18.01 8.66
C CYS A 238 -8.19 -18.36 7.28
N SER A 239 -6.97 -18.92 7.22
CA SER A 239 -6.26 -19.19 5.96
C SER A 239 -7.04 -20.11 5.01
N GLU A 240 -7.82 -21.05 5.55
CA GLU A 240 -8.65 -21.97 4.76
C GLU A 240 -9.85 -21.26 4.11
N SER A 241 -10.57 -20.40 4.85
CA SER A 241 -11.63 -19.57 4.26
C SER A 241 -11.10 -18.62 3.19
N MET A 242 -9.91 -18.04 3.39
CA MET A 242 -9.29 -17.17 2.38
C MET A 242 -9.06 -17.92 1.06
N LEU A 243 -8.63 -19.18 1.10
CA LEU A 243 -8.41 -19.99 -0.11
C LEU A 243 -9.67 -20.30 -0.90
N ARG A 244 -10.84 -20.26 -0.27
CA ARG A 244 -12.14 -20.46 -0.94
C ARG A 244 -12.62 -19.21 -1.68
N SER A 245 -11.97 -18.07 -1.44
CA SER A 245 -12.37 -16.75 -1.94
C SER A 245 -11.26 -16.07 -2.74
N ASN A 246 -11.60 -15.03 -3.52
CA ASN A 246 -10.63 -14.20 -4.23
C ASN A 246 -9.98 -13.16 -3.29
N PHE A 247 -9.14 -13.64 -2.35
CA PHE A 247 -8.46 -12.80 -1.36
C PHE A 247 -7.58 -11.69 -1.97
N TYR A 248 -7.13 -11.86 -3.21
CA TYR A 248 -6.32 -10.89 -3.95
C TYR A 248 -6.99 -9.52 -4.06
N ASN A 249 -8.32 -9.45 -4.14
CA ASN A 249 -9.03 -8.18 -4.22
C ASN A 249 -8.98 -7.42 -2.89
N ALA A 250 -9.08 -8.12 -1.76
CA ALA A 250 -8.89 -7.54 -0.44
C ALA A 250 -7.43 -7.07 -0.25
N GLN A 251 -6.47 -7.89 -0.66
CA GLN A 251 -5.04 -7.55 -0.63
C GLN A 251 -4.74 -6.30 -1.48
N THR A 252 -5.23 -6.25 -2.71
CA THR A 252 -5.08 -5.12 -3.64
C THR A 252 -5.72 -3.85 -3.09
N THR A 253 -6.86 -3.96 -2.41
CA THR A 253 -7.51 -2.82 -1.75
C THR A 253 -6.62 -2.23 -0.65
N LEU A 254 -5.96 -3.08 0.13
CA LEU A 254 -5.03 -2.61 1.17
C LEU A 254 -3.75 -1.99 0.57
N PHE A 255 -3.23 -2.55 -0.53
CA PHE A 255 -2.09 -1.94 -1.24
C PHE A 255 -2.46 -0.58 -1.86
N THR A 256 -3.63 -0.45 -2.48
CA THR A 256 -4.09 0.82 -3.06
C THR A 256 -4.38 1.86 -1.98
N LEU A 257 -4.82 1.45 -0.79
CA LEU A 257 -4.91 2.32 0.37
C LEU A 257 -3.53 2.79 0.87
N ALA A 258 -2.53 1.92 0.88
CA ALA A 258 -1.15 2.29 1.22
C ALA A 258 -0.59 3.31 0.20
N LEU A 259 -0.82 3.09 -1.10
CA LEU A 259 -0.47 4.04 -2.16
C LEU A 259 -1.17 5.39 -1.97
N LEU A 260 -2.45 5.39 -1.59
CA LEU A 260 -3.20 6.61 -1.30
C LEU A 260 -2.59 7.40 -0.14
N SER A 261 -2.25 6.69 0.94
CA SER A 261 -1.56 7.26 2.10
C SER A 261 -0.21 7.89 1.69
N TRP A 262 0.55 7.21 0.83
CA TRP A 262 1.80 7.72 0.29
C TRP A 262 1.62 8.95 -0.60
N CYS A 263 0.70 8.92 -1.57
CA CYS A 263 0.45 10.07 -2.47
C CYS A 263 0.02 11.31 -1.68
N LYS A 264 -0.78 11.13 -0.63
CA LYS A 264 -1.11 12.20 0.32
C LYS A 264 0.15 12.73 1.02
N GLN A 265 0.96 11.86 1.62
CA GLN A 265 2.16 12.27 2.35
C GLN A 265 3.17 12.98 1.44
N TRP A 266 3.36 12.47 0.24
CA TRP A 266 4.19 13.08 -0.77
C TRP A 266 3.74 14.50 -1.11
N THR A 267 2.44 14.70 -1.33
CA THR A 267 1.88 16.04 -1.57
C THR A 267 2.14 16.98 -0.39
N LEU A 268 2.04 16.49 0.85
CA LEU A 268 2.34 17.27 2.05
C LEU A 268 3.83 17.65 2.16
N ASN A 269 4.73 16.69 1.95
CA ASN A 269 6.18 16.91 1.97
C ASN A 269 6.59 17.94 0.92
N LEU A 270 5.92 17.91 -0.23
CA LEU A 270 6.09 18.90 -1.29
C LEU A 270 5.88 20.34 -0.83
N HIS A 271 4.81 20.55 -0.07
CA HIS A 271 4.44 21.85 0.44
C HIS A 271 5.33 22.26 1.62
N GLY A 272 5.79 21.29 2.43
CA GLY A 272 6.74 21.53 3.51
C GLY A 272 8.09 22.04 3.01
N VAL A 273 8.66 21.39 1.97
CA VAL A 273 9.95 21.82 1.38
C VAL A 273 9.86 23.24 0.78
N LYS A 274 8.68 23.68 0.31
CA LYS A 274 8.47 25.06 -0.17
C LYS A 274 8.60 26.13 0.92
N MET A 275 8.48 25.79 2.21
CA MET A 275 8.59 26.76 3.31
C MET A 275 10.00 26.88 3.91
N GLU A 276 10.90 25.95 3.57
CA GLU A 276 12.29 25.96 4.03
C GLU A 276 13.27 26.58 3.00
N ILE A 277 12.78 26.89 1.79
CA ILE A 277 13.50 27.56 0.70
C ILE A 277 12.99 29.00 0.56
#